data_AF-A0A9P5CWL4-F1
#
_entry.id   AF-A0A9P5CWL4-F1
#
_cell.length_a   1.000
_cell.length_b   1.000
_cell.length_c   1.000
_cell.angle_alpha   90.00
_cell.angle_beta   90.00
_cell.angle_gamma   90.00
#
_symmetry.space_group_name_H-M   'P 1'
#
loop_
_entity.id
_entity.type
_entity.pdbx_description
1 polymer ?
#
loop_
_entity_poly.entity_id
_entity_poly.type
_entity_poly.pdbx_seq_one_letter_code
_entity_poly.pdbx_strand_id
1 'polypeptide(L)'
;MIVALVPFVVGSTLAIPKLYLYGPSFLMGFLGVLMVVTTLHPFRIPIGINSQPIGTPLRPLIYYAAEDFMAVDGLQDREFRTRYNDRYATNPMFRRFFFNLTLWWTLGVCVYIGSVSAVIWTLEFHYAFGLSLGVLFSYITCWAIVTFVWVKMEMKREHEAYERGDFDV
;
A
#
# COMPACT_ATOMS: atom_id res chain seq x y z
N MET A 1 -11.49 3.03 -9.94
CA MET A 1 -12.77 2.32 -10.22
C MET A 1 -12.76 1.46 -11.48
N ILE A 2 -12.11 1.87 -12.58
CA ILE A 2 -12.14 1.10 -13.85
C ILE A 2 -11.62 -0.33 -13.72
N VAL A 3 -10.57 -0.57 -12.91
CA VAL A 3 -10.02 -1.92 -12.70
C VAL A 3 -11.01 -2.87 -12.01
N ALA A 4 -11.80 -2.37 -11.06
CA ALA A 4 -12.81 -3.16 -10.36
C ALA A 4 -14.07 -3.43 -11.20
N LEU A 5 -14.27 -2.69 -12.30
CA LEU A 5 -15.35 -2.91 -13.26
C LEU A 5 -15.12 -4.17 -14.11
N VAL A 6 -13.88 -4.58 -14.33
CA VAL A 6 -13.56 -5.79 -15.12
C VAL A 6 -14.19 -7.05 -14.52
N PRO A 7 -13.94 -7.43 -13.24
CA PRO A 7 -14.59 -8.61 -12.66
C PRO A 7 -16.11 -8.45 -12.53
N PHE A 8 -16.61 -7.22 -12.38
CA PHE A 8 -18.05 -6.95 -12.33
C PHE A 8 -18.73 -7.23 -13.67
N VAL A 9 -18.20 -6.68 -14.78
CA VAL A 9 -18.73 -6.87 -16.14
C VAL A 9 -18.58 -8.33 -16.56
N VAL A 10 -17.42 -8.93 -16.34
CA VAL A 10 -17.16 -10.34 -16.66
C VAL A 10 -18.05 -11.28 -15.86
N GLY A 11 -18.25 -11.01 -14.55
CA GLY A 11 -19.15 -11.79 -13.70
C GLY A 11 -20.63 -11.65 -14.09
N SER A 12 -21.02 -10.53 -14.71
CA SER A 12 -22.39 -10.30 -15.19
C SER A 12 -22.68 -10.91 -16.58
N THR A 13 -21.65 -11.17 -17.38
CA THR A 13 -21.77 -11.69 -18.75
C THR A 13 -21.42 -13.17 -18.87
N LEU A 14 -20.57 -13.71 -17.98
CA LEU A 14 -20.26 -15.14 -17.90
C LEU A 14 -21.08 -15.81 -16.79
N ALA A 15 -21.46 -17.07 -16.98
CA ALA A 15 -22.24 -17.88 -16.04
C ALA A 15 -21.49 -18.28 -14.74
N ILE A 16 -20.46 -17.53 -14.33
CA ILE A 16 -19.65 -17.80 -13.12
C ILE A 16 -19.82 -16.63 -12.12
N PRO A 17 -20.89 -16.66 -11.28
CA PRO A 17 -21.19 -15.57 -10.33
C PRO A 17 -20.05 -15.29 -9.35
N LYS A 18 -19.22 -16.29 -9.04
CA LYS A 18 -18.10 -16.21 -8.11
C LYS A 18 -17.07 -15.14 -8.49
N LEU A 19 -16.91 -14.82 -9.77
CA LEU A 19 -15.98 -13.79 -10.24
C LEU A 19 -16.34 -12.38 -9.78
N TYR A 20 -17.62 -12.13 -9.49
CA TYR A 20 -18.09 -10.87 -8.93
C TYR A 20 -17.40 -10.52 -7.61
N LEU A 21 -17.14 -11.53 -6.77
CA LEU A 21 -16.55 -11.35 -5.43
C LEU A 21 -15.10 -10.89 -5.47
N TYR A 22 -14.45 -10.97 -6.64
CA TYR A 22 -13.07 -10.53 -6.81
C TYR A 22 -12.90 -9.03 -7.01
N GLY A 23 -13.97 -8.23 -7.04
CA GLY A 23 -13.89 -6.77 -7.23
C GLY A 23 -12.83 -6.07 -6.37
N PRO A 24 -12.89 -6.19 -5.03
CA PRO A 24 -11.87 -5.62 -4.14
C PRO A 24 -10.48 -6.25 -4.34
N SER A 25 -10.41 -7.56 -4.61
CA SER A 25 -9.15 -8.28 -4.86
C SER A 25 -8.43 -7.82 -6.12
N PHE A 26 -9.16 -7.45 -7.18
CA PHE A 26 -8.56 -6.85 -8.38
C PHE A 26 -7.97 -5.47 -8.11
N LEU A 27 -8.66 -4.65 -7.31
CA LEU A 27 -8.11 -3.35 -6.91
C LEU A 27 -6.84 -3.52 -6.08
N MET A 28 -6.87 -4.39 -5.06
CA MET A 28 -5.69 -4.66 -4.23
C MET A 28 -4.56 -5.30 -5.05
N GLY A 29 -4.87 -6.19 -5.98
CA GLY A 29 -3.91 -6.80 -6.89
C GLY A 29 -3.23 -5.79 -7.80
N PHE A 30 -3.99 -4.84 -8.36
CA PHE A 30 -3.43 -3.73 -9.13
C PHE A 30 -2.49 -2.87 -8.29
N LEU A 31 -2.88 -2.50 -7.06
CA LEU A 31 -1.99 -1.80 -6.14
C LEU A 31 -0.75 -2.63 -5.80
N GLY A 32 -0.90 -3.95 -5.64
CA GLY A 32 0.19 -4.89 -5.45
C GLY A 32 1.20 -4.90 -6.59
N VAL A 33 0.72 -4.91 -7.84
CA VAL A 33 1.59 -4.80 -9.02
C VAL A 33 2.34 -3.47 -9.02
N LEU A 34 1.68 -2.36 -8.70
CA LEU A 34 2.35 -1.06 -8.57
C LEU A 34 3.39 -1.05 -7.45
N MET A 35 3.12 -1.69 -6.31
CA MET A 35 4.11 -1.85 -5.22
C MET A 35 5.34 -2.62 -5.71
N VAL A 36 5.15 -3.72 -6.45
CA VAL A 36 6.26 -4.50 -7.01
C VAL A 36 7.06 -3.68 -8.03
N VAL A 37 6.39 -3.00 -8.96
CA VAL A 37 7.04 -2.18 -9.99
C VAL A 37 7.84 -1.04 -9.36
N THR A 38 7.25 -0.30 -8.41
CA THR A 38 7.93 0.80 -7.70
C THR A 38 9.13 0.34 -6.88
N THR A 39 9.11 -0.91 -6.41
CA THR A 39 10.19 -1.48 -5.57
C THR A 39 11.32 -2.07 -6.41
N LEU A 40 11.02 -2.77 -7.50
CA LEU A 40 12.01 -3.48 -8.32
C LEU A 40 12.61 -2.63 -9.44
N HIS A 41 11.85 -1.65 -9.96
CA HIS A 41 12.28 -0.86 -11.10
C HIS A 41 12.01 0.63 -10.90
N PRO A 42 12.81 1.33 -10.08
CA PRO A 42 12.66 2.77 -9.87
C PRO A 42 13.16 3.55 -11.10
N PHE A 43 12.36 3.56 -12.17
CA PHE A 43 12.63 4.37 -13.35
C PHE A 43 12.44 5.85 -13.04
N ARG A 44 13.04 6.71 -13.88
CA ARG A 44 12.88 8.17 -13.75
C ARG A 44 11.48 8.56 -14.23
N ILE A 45 10.71 9.19 -13.35
CA ILE A 45 9.33 9.55 -13.68
C ILE A 45 9.30 10.67 -14.75
N PRO A 46 8.55 10.49 -15.85
CA PRO A 46 8.42 11.51 -16.90
C PRO A 46 7.44 12.64 -16.50
N ILE A 47 6.62 12.39 -15.47
CA ILE A 47 5.63 13.30 -14.92
C ILE A 47 5.85 13.47 -13.42
N GLY A 48 5.49 14.62 -12.86
CA GLY A 48 5.51 14.83 -11.42
C GLY A 48 4.42 13.99 -10.75
N ILE A 49 4.77 13.25 -9.70
CA ILE A 49 3.83 12.49 -8.88
C ILE A 49 3.83 13.12 -7.48
N ASN A 50 2.68 13.62 -7.05
CA ASN A 50 2.53 14.32 -5.78
C ASN A 50 3.57 15.44 -5.61
N SER A 51 4.37 15.41 -4.54
CA SER A 51 5.41 16.42 -4.26
C SER A 51 6.75 16.11 -4.93
N GLN A 52 6.81 15.03 -5.72
CA GLN A 52 8.05 14.58 -6.34
C GLN A 52 8.28 15.27 -7.69
N PRO A 53 9.46 15.89 -7.92
CA PRO A 53 9.77 16.55 -9.18
C PRO A 53 10.06 15.56 -10.31
N ILE A 54 9.82 16.01 -11.54
CA ILE A 54 10.05 15.26 -12.78
C ILE A 54 11.53 14.81 -12.84
N GLY A 55 11.77 13.60 -13.36
CA GLY A 55 13.12 13.08 -13.61
C GLY A 55 13.80 12.44 -12.40
N THR A 56 13.15 12.43 -11.23
CA THR A 56 13.66 11.72 -10.05
C THR A 56 13.28 10.23 -10.06
N PRO A 57 14.04 9.35 -9.40
CA PRO A 57 13.70 7.93 -9.33
C PRO A 57 12.38 7.72 -8.58
N LEU A 58 11.51 6.89 -9.15
CA LEU A 58 10.22 6.52 -8.57
C LEU A 58 10.39 6.01 -7.13
N ARG A 59 9.56 6.50 -6.21
CA ARG A 59 9.58 6.10 -4.80
C ARG A 59 8.66 4.90 -4.57
N PRO A 60 8.85 4.14 -3.47
CA PRO A 60 7.97 3.03 -3.13
C PRO A 60 6.51 3.51 -3.01
N LEU A 61 5.54 2.73 -3.51
CA LEU A 61 4.14 3.17 -3.57
C LEU A 61 3.59 3.63 -2.21
N ILE A 62 3.96 2.95 -1.13
CA ILE A 62 3.49 3.29 0.23
C ILE A 62 3.94 4.67 0.68
N TYR A 63 5.06 5.20 0.14
CA TYR A 63 5.49 6.56 0.39
C TYR A 63 4.43 7.58 -0.07
N TYR A 64 3.92 7.43 -1.30
CA TYR A 64 2.89 8.32 -1.86
C TYR A 64 1.56 8.16 -1.14
N ALA A 65 1.16 6.91 -0.85
CA ALA A 65 -0.07 6.65 -0.12
C ALA A 65 -0.03 7.32 1.27
N ALA A 66 1.08 7.18 2.01
CA ALA A 66 1.25 7.79 3.32
C ALA A 66 1.29 9.33 3.24
N GLU A 67 1.92 9.90 2.21
CA GLU A 67 1.90 11.35 1.97
C GLU A 67 0.47 11.87 1.79
N ASP A 68 -0.31 11.24 0.92
CA ASP A 68 -1.67 11.68 0.60
C ASP A 68 -2.61 11.48 1.79
N PHE A 69 -2.55 10.34 2.48
CA PHE A 69 -3.35 10.11 3.68
C PHE A 69 -3.03 11.12 4.78
N MET A 70 -1.75 11.41 5.06
CA MET A 70 -1.40 12.37 6.10
C MET A 70 -1.67 13.83 5.71
N ALA A 71 -1.49 14.19 4.44
CA ALA A 71 -1.79 15.53 3.97
C ALA A 71 -3.29 15.82 3.97
N VAL A 72 -4.11 14.86 3.53
CA VAL A 72 -5.57 15.02 3.38
C VAL A 72 -6.29 14.73 4.69
N ASP A 73 -6.12 13.52 5.25
CA ASP A 73 -6.86 13.11 6.46
C ASP A 73 -6.24 13.69 7.74
N GLY A 74 -4.95 14.03 7.70
CA GLY A 74 -4.24 14.65 8.82
C GLY A 74 -4.36 16.18 8.87
N LEU A 75 -5.01 16.81 7.88
CA LEU A 75 -5.13 18.28 7.77
C LEU A 75 -3.78 19.02 7.89
N GLN A 76 -2.67 18.39 7.47
CA GLN A 76 -1.33 18.95 7.61
C GLN A 76 -0.83 19.70 6.35
N ASP A 77 -1.66 19.76 5.31
CA ASP A 77 -1.50 20.57 4.09
C ASP A 77 -0.10 20.48 3.43
N ARG A 78 0.32 21.55 2.77
CA ARG A 78 1.52 21.62 1.93
C ARG A 78 2.82 21.63 2.73
N GLU A 79 2.82 22.20 3.93
CA GLU A 79 4.02 22.28 4.77
C GLU A 79 4.50 20.89 5.18
N PHE A 80 3.57 20.01 5.56
CA PHE A 80 3.87 18.62 5.85
C PHE A 80 4.56 17.92 4.67
N ARG A 81 4.02 18.10 3.46
CA ARG A 81 4.53 17.47 2.24
C ARG A 81 5.98 17.88 1.96
N THR A 82 6.33 19.15 2.15
CA THR A 82 7.71 19.64 2.00
C THR A 82 8.65 18.96 3.00
N ARG A 83 8.32 18.99 4.31
CA ARG A 83 9.17 18.36 5.35
C ARG A 83 9.30 16.85 5.16
N TYR A 84 8.21 16.19 4.76
CA TYR A 84 8.18 14.75 4.53
C TYR A 84 9.06 14.35 3.32
N ASN A 85 9.00 15.15 2.25
CA ASN A 85 9.87 15.00 1.09
C ASN A 85 11.35 15.23 1.43
N ASP A 86 11.65 16.29 2.18
CA ASP A 86 13.03 16.62 2.58
C ASP A 86 13.60 15.54 3.49
N ARG A 87 12.80 15.00 4.42
CA ARG A 87 13.19 13.87 5.27
C ARG A 87 13.50 12.62 4.45
N TYR A 88 12.71 12.31 3.42
CA TYR A 88 13.00 11.19 2.53
C TYR A 88 14.28 11.40 1.70
N ALA A 89 14.55 12.64 1.27
CA ALA A 89 15.77 12.96 0.54
C ALA A 89 17.03 12.86 1.42
N THR A 90 16.93 13.25 2.68
CA THR A 90 18.08 13.36 3.60
C THR A 90 18.33 12.10 4.42
N ASN A 91 17.30 11.40 4.89
CA ASN A 91 17.44 10.29 5.82
C ASN A 91 17.42 8.91 5.10
N PRO A 92 18.56 8.17 5.05
CA PRO A 92 18.61 6.84 4.43
C PRO A 92 17.80 5.79 5.18
N MET A 93 17.74 5.86 6.51
CA MET A 93 16.94 4.95 7.34
C MET A 93 15.44 5.12 7.05
N PHE A 94 14.99 6.36 6.87
CA PHE A 94 13.61 6.67 6.48
C PHE A 94 13.28 6.11 5.08
N ARG A 95 14.19 6.20 4.11
CA ARG A 95 14.00 5.56 2.79
C ARG A 95 13.87 4.04 2.89
N ARG A 96 14.77 3.41 3.65
CA ARG A 96 14.76 1.95 3.86
C ARG A 96 13.48 1.50 4.56
N PHE A 97 12.97 2.31 5.48
CA PHE A 97 11.70 2.04 6.14
C PHE A 97 10.53 1.98 5.15
N PHE A 98 10.40 2.92 4.21
CA PHE A 98 9.34 2.87 3.19
C PHE A 98 9.48 1.70 2.22
N PHE A 99 10.71 1.30 1.89
CA PHE A 99 10.95 0.09 1.12
C PHE A 99 10.42 -1.15 1.87
N ASN A 100 10.78 -1.30 3.16
CA ASN A 100 10.32 -2.41 3.99
C ASN A 100 8.80 -2.41 4.18
N LEU A 101 8.19 -1.24 4.39
CA LEU A 101 6.73 -1.10 4.45
C LEU A 101 6.08 -1.51 3.14
N THR A 102 6.64 -1.13 2.00
CA THR A 102 6.11 -1.51 0.69
C THR A 102 6.16 -3.02 0.49
N LEU A 103 7.23 -3.69 0.93
CA LEU A 103 7.29 -5.16 0.95
C LEU A 103 6.26 -5.79 1.89
N TRP A 104 6.07 -5.23 3.09
CA TRP A 104 5.07 -5.70 4.06
C TRP A 104 3.65 -5.63 3.50
N TRP A 105 3.28 -4.51 2.87
CA TRP A 105 1.98 -4.34 2.23
C TRP A 105 1.84 -5.19 0.95
N THR A 106 2.92 -5.40 0.20
CA THR A 106 2.92 -6.33 -0.94
C THR A 106 2.61 -7.75 -0.49
N LEU A 107 3.28 -8.22 0.58
CA LEU A 107 3.02 -9.52 1.18
C LEU A 107 1.58 -9.60 1.69
N GLY A 108 1.08 -8.51 2.28
CA GLY A 108 -0.32 -8.38 2.68
C GLY A 108 -1.31 -8.60 1.55
N VAL A 109 -1.09 -7.96 0.40
CA VAL A 109 -1.92 -8.15 -0.80
C VAL A 109 -1.91 -9.61 -1.26
N CYS A 110 -0.75 -10.27 -1.27
CA CYS A 110 -0.65 -11.69 -1.63
C CYS A 110 -1.46 -12.57 -0.66
N VAL A 111 -1.32 -12.36 0.64
CA VAL A 111 -2.07 -13.09 1.68
C VAL A 111 -3.57 -12.87 1.54
N TYR A 112 -3.99 -11.62 1.32
CA TYR A 112 -5.39 -11.25 1.13
C TYR A 112 -6.00 -11.92 -0.11
N ILE A 113 -5.35 -11.81 -1.27
CA ILE A 113 -5.84 -12.40 -2.52
C ILE A 113 -5.90 -13.94 -2.40
N GLY A 114 -4.90 -14.56 -1.77
CA GLY A 114 -4.90 -16.00 -1.50
C GLY A 114 -6.06 -16.41 -0.60
N SER A 115 -6.29 -15.68 0.49
CA SER A 115 -7.36 -15.96 1.46
C SER A 115 -8.75 -15.80 0.86
N VAL A 116 -9.01 -14.70 0.14
CA VAL A 116 -10.29 -14.48 -0.54
C VAL A 116 -10.51 -15.52 -1.63
N SER A 117 -9.46 -15.90 -2.38
CA SER A 117 -9.59 -16.98 -3.36
C SER A 117 -9.98 -18.30 -2.71
N ALA A 118 -9.36 -18.66 -1.58
CA ALA A 118 -9.74 -19.86 -0.84
C ALA A 118 -11.23 -19.81 -0.43
N VAL A 119 -11.71 -18.69 0.11
CA VAL A 119 -13.12 -18.50 0.48
C VAL A 119 -14.07 -18.65 -0.71
N ILE A 120 -13.77 -17.99 -1.83
CA ILE A 120 -14.63 -17.99 -3.03
C ILE A 120 -14.75 -19.39 -3.64
N TRP A 121 -13.67 -20.18 -3.65
CA TRP A 121 -13.64 -21.49 -4.29
C TRP A 121 -14.10 -22.63 -3.40
N THR A 122 -14.07 -22.47 -2.07
CA THR A 122 -14.45 -23.53 -1.12
C THR A 122 -15.88 -23.45 -0.60
N LEU A 123 -16.48 -22.25 -0.58
CA LEU A 123 -17.80 -22.04 0.01
C LEU A 123 -18.90 -21.81 -1.03
N GLU A 124 -20.14 -21.99 -0.58
CA GLU A 124 -21.33 -21.57 -1.31
C GLU A 124 -21.39 -20.04 -1.42
N PHE A 125 -22.04 -19.55 -2.49
CA PHE A 125 -21.95 -18.15 -2.91
C PHE A 125 -22.39 -17.16 -1.82
N HIS A 126 -23.47 -17.43 -1.09
CA HIS A 126 -23.98 -16.53 -0.04
C HIS A 126 -23.00 -16.40 1.15
N TYR A 127 -22.37 -17.50 1.56
CA TYR A 127 -21.34 -17.45 2.59
C TYR A 127 -20.07 -16.76 2.09
N ALA A 128 -19.65 -17.08 0.86
CA ALA A 128 -18.49 -16.45 0.24
C ALA A 128 -18.68 -14.93 0.07
N PHE A 129 -19.89 -14.48 -0.24
CA PHE A 129 -20.21 -13.05 -0.35
C PHE A 129 -19.94 -12.31 0.96
N GLY A 130 -20.54 -12.76 2.08
CA GLY A 130 -20.31 -12.11 3.38
C GLY A 130 -18.86 -12.22 3.86
N LEU A 131 -18.26 -13.40 3.73
CA LEU A 131 -16.90 -13.64 4.21
C LEU A 131 -15.84 -12.91 3.41
N SER A 132 -16.03 -12.70 2.10
CA SER A 132 -15.06 -11.96 1.28
C SER A 132 -14.80 -10.54 1.81
N LEU A 133 -15.86 -9.83 2.25
CA LEU A 133 -15.73 -8.52 2.90
C LEU A 133 -15.13 -8.64 4.31
N GLY A 134 -15.53 -9.66 5.07
CA GLY A 134 -14.94 -9.92 6.39
C GLY A 134 -13.42 -10.14 6.33
N VAL A 135 -12.94 -10.88 5.33
CA VAL A 135 -11.52 -11.08 5.06
C VAL A 135 -10.83 -9.76 4.69
N LEU A 136 -11.47 -8.92 3.86
CA LEU A 136 -10.93 -7.60 3.49
C LEU A 136 -10.71 -6.70 4.71
N PHE A 137 -11.73 -6.55 5.56
CA PHE A 137 -11.61 -5.71 6.75
C PHE A 137 -10.62 -6.29 7.75
N SER A 138 -10.63 -7.61 7.97
CA SER A 138 -9.66 -8.27 8.85
C SER A 138 -8.22 -8.05 8.38
N TYR A 139 -8.00 -8.18 7.07
CA TYR A 139 -6.72 -7.91 6.43
C TYR A 139 -6.27 -6.46 6.64
N ILE A 140 -7.10 -5.48 6.27
CA ILE A 140 -6.75 -4.05 6.38
C ILE A 140 -6.48 -3.69 7.84
N THR A 141 -7.34 -4.10 8.76
CA THR A 141 -7.19 -3.80 10.19
C THR A 141 -5.91 -4.42 10.75
N CYS A 142 -5.63 -5.69 10.48
CA CYS A 142 -4.42 -6.35 10.98
C CYS A 142 -3.15 -5.69 10.43
N TRP A 143 -3.08 -5.45 9.12
CA TRP A 143 -1.90 -4.81 8.50
C TRP A 143 -1.70 -3.37 8.95
N ALA A 144 -2.79 -2.62 9.13
CA ALA A 144 -2.74 -1.26 9.64
C ALA A 144 -2.22 -1.21 11.09
N ILE A 145 -2.68 -2.11 11.97
CA ILE A 145 -2.20 -2.19 13.36
C ILE A 145 -0.70 -2.49 13.40
N VAL A 146 -0.23 -3.49 12.64
CA VAL A 146 1.20 -3.83 12.58
C VAL A 146 2.01 -2.65 12.03
N THR A 147 1.53 -2.01 10.96
CA THR A 147 2.17 -0.81 10.39
C THR A 147 2.25 0.32 11.41
N PHE A 148 1.19 0.58 12.16
CA PHE A 148 1.15 1.64 13.18
C PHE A 148 2.17 1.40 14.30
N VAL A 149 2.25 0.16 14.80
CA VAL A 149 3.25 -0.21 15.82
C VAL A 149 4.66 -0.07 15.25
N TRP A 150 4.89 -0.53 14.02
CA TRP A 150 6.20 -0.46 13.39
C TRP A 150 6.65 0.99 13.13
N VAL A 151 5.76 1.85 12.65
CA VAL A 151 6.03 3.30 12.50
C VAL A 151 6.47 3.89 13.84
N LYS A 152 5.76 3.62 14.94
CA LYS A 152 6.15 4.12 16.26
C LYS A 152 7.52 3.63 16.70
N MET A 153 7.83 2.36 16.45
CA MET A 153 9.14 1.78 16.76
C MET A 153 10.25 2.43 15.94
N GLU A 154 10.04 2.68 14.64
CA GLU A 154 11.07 3.29 13.80
C GLU A 154 11.26 4.78 14.09
N MET A 155 10.20 5.52 14.40
CA MET A 155 10.35 6.90 14.87
C MET A 155 11.17 6.97 16.16
N LYS A 156 10.98 6.01 17.08
CA LYS A 156 11.81 5.91 18.29
C LYS A 156 13.27 5.60 17.95
N ARG A 157 13.52 4.62 17.08
CA ARG A 157 14.87 4.22 16.67
C ARG A 157 15.62 5.35 15.97
N GLU A 158 14.92 6.09 15.10
CA GLU A 158 15.48 7.25 14.43
C GLU A 158 15.83 8.36 15.43
N HIS A 159 14.95 8.65 16.38
CA HIS A 159 15.24 9.63 17.43
C HIS A 159 16.46 9.25 18.28
N GLU A 160 16.53 7.99 18.71
CA GLU A 160 17.68 7.48 19.45
C GLU A 160 18.98 7.49 18.62
N ALA A 161 18.90 7.27 17.30
CA ALA A 161 20.07 7.36 16.40
C ALA A 161 20.55 8.81 16.23
N TYR A 162 19.62 9.77 16.15
CA TYR A 162 19.93 11.20 16.21
C TYR A 162 20.65 11.56 17.53
N GLU A 163 20.16 11.07 18.67
CA GLU A 163 20.77 11.36 19.98
C GLU A 163 22.18 10.77 20.14
N ARG A 164 22.45 9.62 19.52
CA ARG A 164 23.77 8.98 19.54
C ARG A 164 24.78 9.58 18.56
N GLY A 165 24.34 10.43 17.63
CA GLY A 165 25.20 10.99 16.59
C GLY A 165 25.49 10.03 15.43
N ASP A 166 24.81 8.90 15.34
CA ASP A 166 24.99 7.87 14.29
C ASP A 166 24.21 8.20 13.01
N PHE A 167 24.19 9.48 12.59
CA PHE A 167 23.24 9.93 11.57
C PHE A 167 23.60 9.55 10.12
N ASP A 168 24.80 9.00 9.92
CA ASP A 168 25.40 8.72 8.61
C ASP A 168 25.47 7.23 8.22
N VAL A 169 24.71 6.34 8.88
CA VAL A 169 24.72 4.88 8.59
C VAL A 169 23.53 4.43 7.74
#